data_AF-A0A2V6RRX1-F1
#
_entry.id   AF-A0A2V6RRX1-F1
#
_cell.length_a   1.000
_cell.length_b   1.000
_cell.length_c   1.000
_cell.angle_alpha   90.00
_cell.angle_beta   90.00
_cell.angle_gamma   90.00
#
_symmetry.space_group_name_H-M   'P 1'
#
loop_
_entity.id
_entity.type
_entity.pdbx_description
1 polymer ?
#
loop_
_entity_poly.entity_id
_entity_poly.type
_entity_poly.pdbx_seq_one_letter_code
_entity_poly.pdbx_strand_id
1 'polypeptide(L)'
;MADLMRLSRVRSSRVWLGLLAAALVALAGEPAAAHHVGAYVPRDNEISANFKQIKFSIQARKFDVALRLFETGAVRGEMRTQAARLPAGLEEATRAAFVAGDGPRSERCLMVFFAALVRDLALDADRRLAGTKEAPAARVAAGQKFLEAIWRYYNLVDFA
;
A
#
# COMPACT_ATOMS: atom_id res chain seq x y z
N MET A 1 -55.84 42.81 4.98
CA MET A 1 -55.49 41.90 3.86
C MET A 1 -53.98 41.65 3.67
N ALA A 2 -53.07 42.23 4.46
CA ALA A 2 -51.62 42.01 4.31
C ALA A 2 -51.05 40.85 5.16
N ASP A 3 -51.80 40.35 6.15
CA ASP A 3 -51.27 39.40 7.15
C ASP A 3 -51.42 37.92 6.75
N LEU A 4 -52.44 37.59 5.95
CA LEU A 4 -52.68 36.21 5.47
C LEU A 4 -51.66 35.75 4.41
N MET A 5 -51.09 36.67 3.61
CA MET A 5 -50.07 36.33 2.60
C MET A 5 -48.68 36.10 3.21
N ARG A 6 -48.39 36.63 4.41
CA ARG A 6 -47.10 36.45 5.09
C ARG A 6 -46.98 35.05 5.71
N LEU A 7 -48.10 34.52 6.22
CA LEU A 7 -48.16 33.19 6.84
C LEU A 7 -48.05 32.05 5.84
N SER A 8 -48.58 32.19 4.61
CA SER A 8 -48.46 31.16 3.57
C SER A 8 -47.02 31.02 3.05
N ARG A 9 -46.31 32.14 2.89
CA ARG A 9 -44.93 32.17 2.40
C ARG A 9 -43.93 31.61 3.43
N VAL A 10 -44.11 31.90 4.72
CA VAL A 10 -43.25 31.37 5.81
C VAL A 10 -43.45 29.86 6.01
N ARG A 11 -44.70 29.37 5.87
CA ARG A 11 -44.98 27.92 5.92
C ARG A 11 -44.33 27.18 4.75
N SER A 12 -44.36 27.79 3.56
CA SER A 12 -43.72 27.26 2.35
C SER A 12 -42.19 27.22 2.50
N SER A 13 -41.55 28.29 2.96
CA SER A 13 -40.08 28.31 3.15
C SER A 13 -39.59 27.27 4.16
N ARG A 14 -40.36 26.99 5.22
CA ARG A 14 -40.02 25.94 6.21
C ARG A 14 -40.15 24.54 5.64
N VAL A 15 -41.14 24.30 4.78
CA VAL A 15 -41.29 23.03 4.06
C VAL A 15 -40.18 22.85 3.04
N TRP A 16 -39.82 23.90 2.30
CA TRP A 16 -38.70 23.87 1.36
C TRP A 16 -37.35 23.67 2.06
N LEU A 17 -37.11 24.33 3.19
CA LEU A 17 -35.92 24.09 4.02
C LEU A 17 -35.89 22.68 4.60
N GLY A 18 -37.04 22.15 5.02
CA GLY A 18 -37.17 20.77 5.49
C GLY A 18 -36.89 19.75 4.38
N LEU A 19 -37.41 19.99 3.16
CA LEU A 19 -37.15 19.15 1.99
C LEU A 19 -35.70 19.25 1.52
N LEU A 20 -35.10 20.44 1.55
CA LEU A 20 -33.70 20.64 1.19
C LEU A 20 -32.77 19.96 2.20
N ALA A 21 -33.08 20.08 3.50
CA ALA A 21 -32.34 19.38 4.56
C ALA A 21 -32.51 17.85 4.45
N ALA A 22 -33.71 17.36 4.17
CA ALA A 22 -33.95 15.94 3.95
C ALA A 22 -33.22 15.42 2.70
N ALA A 23 -33.19 16.20 1.61
CA ALA A 23 -32.44 15.86 0.40
C ALA A 23 -30.93 15.87 0.64
N LEU A 24 -30.40 16.84 1.40
CA LEU A 24 -28.98 16.88 1.79
C LEU A 24 -28.59 15.71 2.70
N VAL A 25 -29.45 15.32 3.64
CA VAL A 25 -29.23 14.14 4.50
C VAL A 25 -29.33 12.84 3.68
N ALA A 26 -30.24 12.75 2.71
CA ALA A 26 -30.34 11.60 1.81
C ALA A 26 -29.11 11.47 0.89
N LEU A 27 -28.54 12.59 0.45
CA LEU A 27 -27.31 12.62 -0.35
C LEU A 27 -26.03 12.38 0.47
N ALA A 28 -26.04 12.72 1.76
CA ALA A 28 -24.95 12.43 2.69
C ALA A 28 -25.02 11.03 3.31
N GLY A 29 -26.12 10.30 3.03
CA GLY A 29 -26.52 9.08 3.71
C GLY A 29 -26.21 7.79 2.95
N GLU A 30 -25.47 7.82 1.84
CA GLU A 30 -24.78 6.59 1.45
C GLU A 30 -23.72 6.36 2.51
N PRO A 31 -23.83 5.31 3.37
CA PRO A 31 -22.68 4.92 4.14
C PRO A 31 -21.63 4.66 3.07
N ALA A 32 -20.54 5.43 3.09
CA ALA A 32 -19.34 5.02 2.40
C ALA A 32 -19.18 3.57 2.84
N ALA A 33 -19.45 2.64 1.92
CA ALA A 33 -19.30 1.26 2.21
C ALA A 33 -17.83 1.21 2.59
N ALA A 34 -17.56 1.14 3.89
CA ALA A 34 -16.36 0.52 4.39
C ALA A 34 -16.56 -0.89 3.89
N HIS A 35 -16.21 -1.10 2.61
CA HIS A 35 -16.02 -2.39 2.03
C HIS A 35 -15.06 -2.98 3.04
N HIS A 36 -15.57 -3.85 3.90
CA HIS A 36 -14.74 -4.70 4.70
C HIS A 36 -13.96 -5.49 3.66
N VAL A 37 -12.81 -4.93 3.28
CA VAL A 37 -11.81 -5.62 2.48
C VAL A 37 -11.29 -6.62 3.51
N GLY A 38 -12.02 -7.73 3.68
CA GLY A 38 -11.58 -8.83 4.53
C GLY A 38 -10.12 -9.13 4.17
N ALA A 39 -9.32 -9.61 5.13
CA ALA A 39 -7.86 -9.68 5.02
C ALA A 39 -7.38 -10.09 3.62
N TYR A 40 -7.09 -9.11 2.77
CA TYR A 40 -6.64 -9.35 1.41
C TYR A 40 -5.16 -9.65 1.49
N VAL A 41 -4.79 -10.90 1.22
CA VAL A 41 -3.39 -11.33 1.15
C VAL A 41 -3.03 -11.41 -0.33
N PRO A 42 -2.18 -10.51 -0.85
CA PRO A 42 -1.72 -10.58 -2.22
C PRO A 42 -1.00 -11.91 -2.45
N ARG A 43 -1.17 -12.47 -3.66
CA ARG A 43 -0.45 -13.68 -4.04
C ARG A 43 1.06 -13.43 -3.94
N ASP A 44 1.79 -14.44 -3.46
CA ASP A 44 3.24 -14.35 -3.43
C ASP A 44 3.82 -14.23 -4.86
N ASN A 45 4.84 -13.38 -4.98
CA ASN A 45 5.74 -13.39 -6.11
C ASN A 45 7.10 -13.96 -5.67
N GLU A 46 8.05 -14.05 -6.59
CA GLU A 46 9.37 -14.63 -6.30
C GLU A 46 10.10 -13.87 -5.18
N ILE A 47 9.93 -12.55 -5.10
CA ILE A 47 10.53 -11.71 -4.05
C ILE A 47 9.93 -12.03 -2.67
N SER A 48 8.60 -12.04 -2.55
CA SER A 48 7.94 -12.30 -1.27
C SER A 48 8.14 -13.75 -0.80
N ALA A 49 8.14 -14.71 -1.72
CA ALA A 49 8.45 -16.11 -1.42
C ALA A 49 9.90 -16.28 -0.92
N ASN A 50 10.87 -15.70 -1.62
CA ASN A 50 12.28 -15.76 -1.21
C ASN A 50 12.51 -15.07 0.14
N PHE A 51 11.90 -13.90 0.38
CA PHE A 51 11.97 -13.22 1.67
C PHE A 51 11.42 -14.06 2.82
N LYS A 52 10.26 -14.72 2.65
CA LYS A 52 9.71 -15.59 3.69
C LYS A 52 10.67 -16.73 4.05
N GLN A 53 11.30 -17.36 3.05
CA GLN A 53 12.32 -18.39 3.28
C GLN A 53 13.52 -17.84 4.05
N ILE A 54 14.00 -16.64 3.71
CA ILE A 54 15.08 -15.95 4.42
C ILE A 54 14.67 -15.66 5.87
N LYS A 55 13.51 -15.05 6.09
CA LYS A 55 12.98 -14.71 7.43
C LYS A 55 12.85 -15.94 8.31
N PHE A 56 12.28 -17.03 7.81
CA PHE A 56 12.21 -18.29 8.58
C PHE A 56 13.59 -18.86 8.90
N SER A 57 14.56 -18.71 7.99
CA SER A 57 15.94 -19.14 8.25
C SER A 57 16.60 -18.28 9.35
N ILE A 58 16.38 -16.95 9.34
CA ILE A 58 16.84 -16.04 10.40
C ILE A 58 16.22 -16.43 11.76
N GLN A 59 14.90 -16.64 11.80
CA GLN A 59 14.18 -17.05 13.02
C GLN A 59 14.68 -18.40 13.56
N ALA A 60 15.02 -19.33 12.67
CA ALA A 60 15.61 -20.61 13.02
C ALA A 60 17.12 -20.51 13.35
N ARG A 61 17.72 -19.31 13.36
CA ARG A 61 19.15 -19.03 13.57
C ARG A 61 20.07 -19.72 12.55
N LYS A 62 19.55 -20.07 11.37
CA LYS A 62 20.28 -20.69 10.24
C LYS A 62 20.77 -19.62 9.27
N PHE A 63 21.74 -18.83 9.71
CA PHE A 63 22.21 -17.66 8.97
C PHE A 63 23.00 -18.01 7.69
N ASP A 64 23.66 -19.16 7.66
CA ASP A 64 24.29 -19.72 6.47
C ASP A 64 23.26 -20.05 5.37
N VAL A 65 22.10 -20.59 5.77
CA VAL A 65 20.98 -20.86 4.87
C VAL A 65 20.34 -19.54 4.41
N ALA A 66 20.11 -18.59 5.32
CA ALA A 66 19.60 -17.27 4.99
C ALA A 66 20.51 -16.55 3.98
N LEU A 67 21.83 -16.60 4.18
CA LEU A 67 22.82 -16.03 3.27
C LEU A 67 22.74 -16.69 1.89
N ARG A 68 22.68 -18.03 1.81
CA ARG A 68 22.56 -18.74 0.53
C ARG A 68 21.29 -18.34 -0.22
N LEU A 69 20.16 -18.34 0.48
CA LEU A 69 18.86 -17.95 -0.08
C LEU A 69 18.86 -16.49 -0.56
N PHE A 70 19.57 -15.60 0.12
CA PHE A 70 19.74 -14.21 -0.30
C PHE A 70 20.65 -14.10 -1.52
N GLU A 71 21.82 -14.73 -1.49
CA GLU A 71 22.83 -14.64 -2.57
C GLU A 71 22.29 -15.12 -3.93
N THR A 72 21.44 -16.16 -3.93
CA THR A 72 20.86 -16.75 -5.15
C THR A 72 19.41 -16.34 -5.40
N GLY A 73 18.83 -15.50 -4.53
CA GLY A 73 17.40 -15.24 -4.49
C GLY A 73 16.95 -13.95 -5.16
N ALA A 74 15.64 -13.85 -5.37
CA ALA A 74 14.99 -12.69 -5.98
C ALA A 74 15.15 -11.41 -5.16
N VAL A 75 15.28 -11.47 -3.83
CA VAL A 75 15.45 -10.28 -2.99
C VAL A 75 16.74 -9.54 -3.35
N ARG A 76 17.87 -10.26 -3.48
CA ARG A 76 19.14 -9.64 -3.87
C ARG A 76 19.12 -9.15 -5.32
N GLY A 77 18.52 -9.93 -6.21
CA GLY A 77 18.34 -9.52 -7.61
C GLY A 77 17.60 -8.18 -7.71
N GLU A 78 16.52 -8.01 -6.95
CA GLU A 78 15.77 -6.76 -6.91
C GLU A 78 16.56 -5.63 -6.23
N MET A 79 17.29 -5.90 -5.15
CA MET A 79 18.17 -4.90 -4.52
C MET A 79 19.19 -4.33 -5.52
N ARG A 80 19.75 -5.19 -6.37
CA ARG A 80 20.69 -4.78 -7.43
C ARG A 80 20.02 -3.94 -8.51
N THR A 81 18.86 -4.39 -8.97
CA THR A 81 18.06 -3.65 -9.97
C THR A 81 17.71 -2.25 -9.47
N GLN A 82 17.39 -2.11 -8.18
CA GLN A 82 17.00 -0.83 -7.57
C GLN A 82 18.15 -0.09 -6.88
N ALA A 83 19.42 -0.50 -7.07
CA ALA A 83 20.55 0.00 -6.30
C ALA A 83 20.66 1.54 -6.27
N ALA A 84 20.33 2.21 -7.38
CA ALA A 84 20.36 3.67 -7.48
C ALA A 84 19.26 4.40 -6.65
N ARG A 85 18.24 3.68 -6.18
CA ARG A 85 17.09 4.23 -5.43
C ARG A 85 17.08 3.77 -3.96
N LEU A 86 17.95 2.83 -3.63
CA LEU A 86 18.12 2.32 -2.28
C LEU A 86 19.17 3.12 -1.51
N PRO A 87 19.14 3.09 -0.17
CA PRO A 87 20.25 3.55 0.65
C PRO A 87 21.57 2.90 0.20
N ALA A 88 22.62 3.72 0.09
CA ALA A 88 23.92 3.26 -0.36
C ALA A 88 24.46 2.11 0.51
N GLY A 89 24.92 1.04 -0.13
CA GLY A 89 25.49 -0.13 0.56
C GLY A 89 24.48 -1.04 1.25
N LEU A 90 23.17 -0.90 0.98
CA LEU A 90 22.14 -1.72 1.63
C LEU A 90 22.29 -3.22 1.32
N GLU A 91 22.62 -3.59 0.08
CA GLU A 91 22.87 -4.99 -0.29
C GLU A 91 24.03 -5.55 0.56
N GLU A 92 25.17 -4.86 0.57
CA GLU A 92 26.38 -5.26 1.28
C GLU A 92 26.14 -5.33 2.79
N ALA A 93 25.41 -4.37 3.35
CA ALA A 93 25.04 -4.35 4.77
C ALA A 93 24.12 -5.52 5.14
N THR A 94 23.18 -5.89 4.26
CA THR A 94 22.32 -7.06 4.43
C THR A 94 23.16 -8.34 4.43
N ARG A 95 24.04 -8.49 3.43
CA ARG A 95 24.96 -9.64 3.35
C ARG A 95 25.85 -9.75 4.58
N ALA A 96 26.43 -8.64 5.03
CA ALA A 96 27.30 -8.60 6.20
C ALA A 96 26.55 -8.99 7.48
N ALA A 97 25.27 -8.61 7.63
CA ALA A 97 24.45 -9.00 8.75
C ALA A 97 24.20 -10.52 8.81
N PHE A 98 23.96 -11.16 7.64
CA PHE A 98 23.87 -12.61 7.59
C PHE A 98 25.18 -13.30 7.96
N VAL A 99 26.32 -12.81 7.42
CA VAL A 99 27.65 -13.36 7.75
C VAL A 99 27.95 -13.23 9.25
N ALA A 100 27.54 -12.13 9.87
CA ALA A 100 27.73 -11.89 11.31
C ALA A 100 26.74 -12.67 12.19
N GLY A 101 25.72 -13.33 11.64
CA GLY A 101 24.65 -13.95 12.41
C GLY A 101 23.77 -12.95 13.17
N ASP A 102 23.71 -11.70 12.69
CA ASP A 102 22.98 -10.60 13.31
C ASP A 102 21.54 -10.56 12.78
N GLY A 103 20.66 -11.30 13.46
CA GLY A 103 19.22 -11.36 13.13
C GLY A 103 18.55 -9.99 13.11
N PRO A 104 18.60 -9.20 14.20
CA PRO A 104 17.98 -7.88 14.24
C PRO A 104 18.46 -6.93 13.14
N ARG A 105 19.77 -6.95 12.81
CA ARG A 105 20.27 -6.14 11.70
C ARG A 105 19.84 -6.66 10.34
N SER A 106 19.81 -7.99 10.15
CA SER A 106 19.34 -8.61 8.92
C SER A 106 17.90 -8.21 8.61
N GLU A 107 17.02 -8.32 9.63
CA GLU A 107 15.61 -7.93 9.54
C GLU A 107 15.46 -6.44 9.25
N ARG A 108 16.18 -5.57 9.97
CA ARG A 108 16.15 -4.13 9.72
C ARG A 108 16.56 -3.77 8.28
N CYS A 109 17.62 -4.39 7.75
CA CYS A 109 18.02 -4.13 6.37
C CYS A 109 16.94 -4.54 5.36
N LEU A 110 16.28 -5.69 5.58
CA LEU A 110 15.18 -6.16 4.74
C LEU A 110 13.95 -5.25 4.85
N MET A 111 13.60 -4.78 6.05
CA MET A 111 12.55 -3.77 6.25
C MET A 111 12.82 -2.50 5.45
N VAL A 112 14.05 -1.97 5.52
CA VAL A 112 14.45 -0.75 4.79
C VAL A 112 14.30 -0.95 3.29
N PHE A 113 14.67 -2.12 2.77
CA PHE A 113 14.48 -2.46 1.36
C PHE A 113 13.01 -2.46 0.94
N PHE A 114 12.14 -3.16 1.68
CA PHE A 114 10.71 -3.21 1.33
C PHE A 114 10.02 -1.86 1.49
N ALA A 115 10.39 -1.08 2.51
CA ALA A 115 9.88 0.28 2.67
C ALA A 115 10.26 1.18 1.49
N ALA A 116 11.49 1.06 0.98
CA ALA A 116 11.92 1.78 -0.23
C ALA A 116 11.14 1.32 -1.48
N LEU A 117 10.91 0.01 -1.64
CA LEU A 117 10.07 -0.50 -2.74
C LEU A 117 8.63 0.03 -2.68
N VAL A 118 8.02 0.05 -1.50
CA VAL A 118 6.67 0.59 -1.31
C VAL A 118 6.61 2.07 -1.69
N ARG A 119 7.57 2.87 -1.22
CA ARG A 119 7.68 4.29 -1.56
C ARG A 119 7.79 4.48 -3.08
N ASP A 120 8.69 3.75 -3.72
CA ASP A 120 8.97 3.92 -5.15
C ASP A 120 7.78 3.46 -6.01
N LEU A 121 7.08 2.38 -5.61
CA LEU A 121 5.83 1.96 -6.25
C LEU A 121 4.74 3.02 -6.14
N ALA A 122 4.61 3.68 -4.99
CA ALA A 122 3.63 4.76 -4.80
C ALA A 122 3.95 5.97 -5.69
N LEU A 123 5.22 6.36 -5.79
CA LEU A 123 5.67 7.43 -6.69
C LEU A 123 5.48 7.06 -8.16
N ASP A 124 5.74 5.81 -8.54
CA ASP A 124 5.50 5.32 -9.89
C ASP A 124 4.01 5.29 -10.23
N ALA A 125 3.16 4.88 -9.28
CA ALA A 125 1.72 4.89 -9.43
C ALA A 125 1.21 6.32 -9.69
N ASP A 126 1.61 7.28 -8.85
CA ASP A 126 1.22 8.69 -9.00
C ASP A 126 1.60 9.25 -10.39
N ARG A 127 2.88 9.09 -10.78
CA ARG A 127 3.37 9.56 -12.08
C ARG A 127 2.63 8.94 -13.25
N ARG A 128 2.43 7.62 -13.24
CA ARG A 128 1.82 6.90 -14.37
C ARG A 128 0.30 7.13 -14.45
N LEU A 129 -0.39 7.21 -13.31
CA LEU A 129 -1.82 7.43 -13.27
C LEU A 129 -2.21 8.89 -13.56
N ALA A 130 -1.37 9.86 -13.21
CA ALA A 130 -1.57 11.27 -13.54
C ALA A 130 -1.29 11.57 -15.02
N GLY A 131 -0.27 10.94 -15.61
CA GLY A 131 0.18 11.23 -16.98
C GLY A 131 -0.51 10.43 -18.09
N THR A 132 -1.31 9.42 -17.76
CA THR A 132 -1.91 8.51 -18.76
C THR A 132 -3.16 9.10 -19.44
N LYS A 133 -3.23 8.93 -20.76
CA LYS A 133 -4.40 9.26 -21.61
C LYS A 133 -5.29 8.03 -21.88
N GLU A 134 -5.02 6.92 -21.21
CA GLU A 134 -5.80 5.69 -21.36
C GLU A 134 -7.26 5.87 -20.91
N ALA A 135 -8.12 4.98 -21.42
CA ALA A 135 -9.52 4.92 -21.00
C ALA A 135 -9.63 4.74 -19.47
N PRO A 136 -10.67 5.31 -18.83
CA PRO A 136 -10.84 5.24 -17.37
C PRO A 136 -10.71 3.83 -16.78
N ALA A 137 -11.27 2.81 -17.45
CA ALA A 137 -11.19 1.42 -17.00
C ALA A 137 -9.75 0.88 -16.94
N ALA A 138 -8.90 1.23 -17.92
CA ALA A 138 -7.50 0.82 -17.93
C ALA A 138 -6.70 1.50 -16.83
N ARG A 139 -6.99 2.79 -16.54
CA ARG A 139 -6.41 3.53 -15.42
C ARG A 139 -6.74 2.90 -14.07
N VAL A 140 -8.00 2.50 -13.87
CA VAL A 140 -8.44 1.79 -12.66
C VAL A 140 -7.71 0.46 -12.51
N ALA A 141 -7.64 -0.34 -13.58
CA ALA A 141 -6.94 -1.62 -13.55
C ALA A 141 -5.43 -1.46 -13.26
N ALA A 142 -4.80 -0.42 -13.80
CA ALA A 142 -3.41 -0.09 -13.49
C ALA A 142 -3.24 0.30 -12.01
N GLY A 143 -4.14 1.15 -11.48
CA GLY A 143 -4.14 1.55 -10.08
C GLY A 143 -4.31 0.36 -9.12
N GLN A 144 -5.21 -0.57 -9.44
CA GLN A 144 -5.38 -1.80 -8.66
C GLN A 144 -4.10 -2.64 -8.58
N LYS A 145 -3.37 -2.78 -9.70
CA LYS A 145 -2.08 -3.51 -9.71
C LYS A 145 -1.02 -2.84 -8.84
N PHE A 146 -0.96 -1.51 -8.83
CA PHE A 146 -0.06 -0.78 -7.95
C PHE A 146 -0.43 -0.96 -6.48
N LEU A 147 -1.71 -0.84 -6.14
CA LEU A 147 -2.19 -1.04 -4.77
C LEU A 147 -1.91 -2.47 -4.29
N GLU A 148 -2.13 -3.48 -5.13
CA GLU A 148 -1.80 -4.87 -4.79
C GLU A 148 -0.30 -5.04 -4.48
N ALA A 149 0.58 -4.48 -5.32
CA ALA A 149 2.02 -4.58 -5.12
C ALA A 149 2.49 -3.82 -3.87
N ILE A 150 1.95 -2.62 -3.64
CA ILE A 150 2.22 -1.80 -2.43
C ILE A 150 1.80 -2.57 -1.19
N TRP A 151 0.58 -3.10 -1.18
CA TRP A 151 0.04 -3.86 -0.06
C TRP A 151 0.87 -5.11 0.22
N ARG A 152 1.33 -5.82 -0.83
CA ARG A 152 2.20 -7.00 -0.69
C ARG A 152 3.47 -6.65 0.07
N TYR A 153 4.21 -5.62 -0.36
CA TYR A 153 5.48 -5.27 0.25
C TYR A 153 5.32 -4.56 1.60
N TYR A 154 4.25 -3.81 1.81
CA TYR A 154 3.90 -3.28 3.13
C TYR A 154 3.72 -4.40 4.16
N ASN A 155 2.99 -5.47 3.80
CA ASN A 155 2.82 -6.62 4.69
C ASN A 155 4.15 -7.34 4.98
N LEU A 156 5.14 -7.26 4.09
CA LEU A 156 6.46 -7.80 4.37
C LEU A 156 7.27 -6.95 5.35
N VAL A 157 7.06 -5.63 5.37
CA VAL A 157 7.66 -4.74 6.38
C VAL A 157 7.11 -5.07 7.77
N ASP A 158 5.79 -5.28 7.88
CA ASP A 158 5.13 -5.64 9.14
C ASP A 158 5.51 -7.07 9.61
N PHE A 159 5.75 -7.98 8.66
CA PHE A 159 6.20 -9.34 8.96
C PHE A 159 7.69 -9.42 9.37
N ALA A 160 8.49 -8.42 9.00
CA ALA A 160 9.95 -8.44 9.12
C ALA A 160 10.49 -8.26 10.53
#